data_AF-A0A938T234-F1
#
_entry.id   AF-A0A938T234-F1
#
_cell.length_a   1.000
_cell.length_b   1.000
_cell.length_c   1.000
_cell.angle_alpha   90.00
_cell.angle_beta   90.00
_cell.angle_gamma   90.00
#
_symmetry.space_group_name_H-M   'P 1'
#
loop_
_entity.id
_entity.type
_entity.pdbx_description
1 polymer ?
#
loop_
_entity_poly.entity_id
_entity_poly.type
_entity_poly.pdbx_seq_one_letter_code
_entity_poly.pdbx_strand_id
1 'polypeptide(L)'
;MKFLKFGGYLLEKGLINEMDILNARFIQKKNNLRIGEIAKAKGWLSEDDIDRILIIQEETYEKFGEIAVREKYLTSEQVEELLREQADAYIFFGEALVRNGVLSYEQLIEQLKEFNLLKLESPESTDKDS
;
A
#
# COMPACT_ATOMS: atom_id res chain seq x y z
N MET A 1 2.62 2.83 24.65
CA MET A 1 2.95 1.62 23.88
C MET A 1 3.14 2.01 22.42
N LYS A 2 4.38 2.02 21.92
CA LYS A 2 4.69 2.51 20.55
C LYS A 2 4.84 1.27 19.67
N PHE A 3 3.86 0.99 18.81
CA PHE A 3 4.03 -0.01 17.76
C PHE A 3 5.28 0.38 16.95
N LEU A 4 6.35 -0.40 17.05
CA LEU A 4 7.58 -0.12 16.31
C LEU A 4 7.29 -0.37 14.83
N LYS A 5 7.19 0.72 14.06
CA LYS A 5 7.09 0.67 12.60
C LYS A 5 8.50 0.52 12.03
N PHE A 6 8.64 -0.24 10.94
CA PHE A 6 9.93 -0.50 10.32
C PHE A 6 10.72 0.79 10.00
N GLY A 7 10.06 1.83 9.49
CA GLY A 7 10.71 3.13 9.28
C GLY A 7 11.21 3.81 10.57
N GLY A 8 10.50 3.63 11.68
CA GLY A 8 10.96 4.13 12.98
C GLY A 8 12.18 3.37 13.49
N TYR A 9 12.19 2.04 13.33
CA TYR A 9 13.35 1.20 13.62
C TYR A 9 14.60 1.61 12.83
N LEU A 10 14.46 1.85 11.52
CA LEU A 10 15.56 2.29 10.67
C LEU A 10 16.09 3.69 11.06
N LEU A 11 15.17 4.59 11.44
CA LEU A 11 15.51 5.94 11.91
C LEU A 11 16.28 5.89 13.25
N GLU A 12 15.84 5.05 14.18
CA GLU A 12 16.50 4.84 15.47
C GLU A 12 17.91 4.24 15.32
N LYS A 13 18.12 3.40 14.29
CA LYS A 13 19.45 2.90 13.90
C LYS A 13 20.33 3.92 13.17
N GLY A 14 19.79 5.08 12.78
CA GLY A 14 20.51 6.08 11.99
C GLY A 14 20.80 5.65 10.54
N LEU A 15 20.10 4.63 10.03
CA LEU A 15 20.27 4.15 8.65
C LEU A 15 19.51 5.01 7.64
N ILE A 16 18.47 5.72 8.11
CA ILE A 16 17.69 6.67 7.32
C ILE A 16 17.44 7.93 8.15
N ASN A 17 17.07 9.03 7.50
CA ASN A 17 16.58 10.25 8.13
C ASN A 17 15.08 10.49 7.84
N GLU A 18 14.49 11.55 8.42
CA GLU A 18 13.07 11.87 8.21
C GLU A 18 12.74 12.20 6.75
N MET A 19 13.65 12.84 6.00
CA MET A 19 13.44 13.12 4.58
C MET A 19 13.43 11.85 3.74
N ASP A 20 14.22 10.84 4.07
CA ASP A 20 14.19 9.55 3.39
C ASP A 20 12.82 8.85 3.56
N ILE A 21 12.24 8.96 4.77
CA ILE A 21 10.88 8.47 5.03
C ILE A 21 9.88 9.20 4.14
N LEU A 22 9.93 10.53 4.10
CA LEU A 22 9.02 11.34 3.27
C LEU A 22 9.16 10.99 1.78
N ASN A 23 10.39 10.87 1.27
CA ASN A 23 10.67 10.52 -0.12
C ASN A 23 10.17 9.11 -0.48
N ALA A 24 10.42 8.12 0.39
CA ALA A 24 9.90 6.77 0.20
C ALA A 24 8.36 6.72 0.19
N ARG A 25 7.71 7.50 1.08
CA ARG A 25 6.25 7.61 1.09
C ARG A 25 5.69 8.27 -0.16
N PHE A 26 6.38 9.27 -0.70
CA PHE A 26 6.02 9.90 -1.96
C PHE A 26 6.04 8.89 -3.11
N ILE A 27 7.08 8.05 -3.20
CA ILE A 27 7.14 6.96 -4.20
C ILE A 27 5.99 5.98 -4.02
N GLN A 28 5.71 5.53 -2.80
CA GLN A 28 4.58 4.63 -2.57
C GLN A 28 3.27 5.27 -3.03
N LYS A 29 3.01 6.54 -2.69
CA LYS A 29 1.77 7.22 -3.10
C LYS A 29 1.63 7.31 -4.62
N LYS A 30 2.74 7.50 -5.34
CA LYS A 30 2.72 7.58 -6.81
C LYS A 30 2.42 6.24 -7.49
N ASN A 31 2.81 5.12 -6.87
CA ASN A 31 2.71 3.80 -7.50
C ASN A 31 1.54 2.96 -6.96
N ASN A 32 1.19 3.10 -5.67
CA ASN A 32 0.16 2.30 -5.00
C ASN A 32 -1.22 2.95 -5.20
N LEU A 33 -1.59 3.14 -6.46
CA LEU A 33 -2.86 3.74 -6.86
C LEU A 33 -4.04 2.86 -6.43
N ARG A 34 -5.18 3.49 -6.14
CA ARG A 34 -6.46 2.79 -5.94
C ARG A 34 -7.01 2.33 -7.29
N ILE A 35 -7.77 1.24 -7.30
CA ILE A 35 -8.34 0.70 -8.55
C ILE A 35 -9.21 1.73 -9.31
N GLY A 36 -9.89 2.65 -8.62
CA GLY A 36 -10.62 3.75 -9.25
C GLY A 36 -9.69 4.74 -9.99
N GLU A 37 -8.52 5.04 -9.43
CA GLU A 37 -7.52 5.90 -10.08
C GLU A 37 -6.93 5.23 -11.33
N ILE A 38 -6.70 3.92 -11.27
CA ILE A 38 -6.24 3.11 -12.42
C ILE A 38 -7.33 3.07 -13.50
N ALA A 39 -8.58 2.83 -13.12
CA ALA A 39 -9.72 2.83 -14.04
C ALA A 39 -9.92 4.18 -14.72
N LYS A 40 -9.73 5.29 -13.99
CA LYS A 40 -9.73 6.64 -14.56
C LYS A 40 -8.61 6.85 -15.56
N ALA A 41 -7.39 6.41 -15.24
CA ALA A 41 -6.23 6.52 -16.13
C ALA A 41 -6.44 5.74 -17.45
N LYS A 42 -7.18 4.63 -17.41
CA LYS A 42 -7.58 3.86 -18.61
C LYS A 42 -8.78 4.43 -19.36
N GLY A 43 -9.42 5.48 -18.84
CA GLY A 43 -10.65 6.06 -19.40
C GLY A 43 -11.88 5.17 -19.23
N TRP A 44 -11.85 4.20 -18.31
CA TRP A 44 -12.98 3.31 -18.04
C TRP A 44 -13.99 3.92 -17.08
N LEU A 45 -13.53 4.79 -16.17
CA LEU A 45 -14.38 5.56 -15.26
C LEU A 45 -14.05 7.04 -15.37
N SER A 46 -15.08 7.88 -15.28
CA SER A 46 -14.93 9.31 -15.00
C SER A 46 -14.78 9.58 -13.50
N GLU A 47 -14.44 10.82 -13.13
CA GLU A 47 -14.46 11.23 -11.71
C GLU A 47 -15.86 11.06 -11.10
N ASP A 48 -16.89 11.46 -11.84
CA ASP A 48 -18.29 11.34 -11.40
C ASP A 48 -18.70 9.88 -11.15
N ASP A 49 -18.22 8.93 -11.97
CA ASP A 49 -18.50 7.51 -11.78
C ASP A 49 -17.84 6.99 -10.49
N ILE A 50 -16.60 7.41 -10.24
CA ILE A 50 -15.86 7.04 -9.03
C ILE A 50 -16.57 7.59 -7.79
N ASP A 51 -16.96 8.87 -7.81
CA ASP A 51 -17.67 9.51 -6.71
C ASP A 51 -18.98 8.79 -6.38
N ARG A 52 -19.75 8.39 -7.40
CA ARG A 52 -20.98 7.61 -7.21
C ARG A 52 -20.71 6.25 -6.57
N ILE A 53 -19.68 5.54 -7.02
CA ILE A 53 -19.30 4.24 -6.44
C ILE A 53 -18.88 4.42 -4.97
N LEU A 54 -18.15 5.49 -4.65
CA LEU A 54 -17.70 5.80 -3.29
C LEU A 54 -18.86 6.13 -2.35
N ILE A 55 -19.86 6.89 -2.82
CA ILE A 55 -21.09 7.17 -2.05
C ILE A 55 -21.80 5.86 -1.70
N ILE A 56 -21.98 4.97 -2.68
CA ILE A 56 -22.61 3.66 -2.43
C ILE A 56 -21.77 2.84 -1.46
N GLN A 57 -20.44 2.84 -1.60
CA GLN A 57 -19.54 2.15 -0.68
C GLN A 57 -19.65 2.66 0.76
N GLU A 58 -19.85 3.97 0.97
CA GLU A 58 -20.05 4.55 2.30
C GLU A 58 -21.39 4.12 2.90
N GLU A 59 -22.45 4.02 2.10
CA GLU A 59 -23.78 3.62 2.54
C GLU A 59 -23.91 2.11 2.81
N THR A 60 -23.25 1.27 1.99
CA THR A 60 -23.43 -0.19 2.02
C THR A 60 -22.26 -0.97 2.59
N TYR A 61 -21.10 -0.34 2.77
CA TYR A 61 -19.82 -0.97 3.14
C TYR A 61 -19.34 -2.08 2.18
N GLU A 62 -19.86 -2.12 0.96
CA GLU A 62 -19.44 -3.07 -0.07
C GLU A 62 -18.09 -2.68 -0.70
N LYS A 63 -17.43 -3.64 -1.36
CA LYS A 63 -16.16 -3.34 -2.03
C LYS A 63 -16.40 -2.55 -3.31
N PHE A 64 -15.54 -1.57 -3.57
CA PHE A 64 -15.56 -0.72 -4.76
C PHE A 64 -15.74 -1.53 -6.06
N GLY A 65 -14.95 -2.59 -6.25
CA GLY A 65 -15.03 -3.43 -7.45
C GLY A 65 -16.36 -4.19 -7.58
N GLU A 66 -16.93 -4.66 -6.46
CA GLU A 66 -18.23 -5.35 -6.44
C GLU A 66 -19.35 -4.38 -6.83
N ILE A 67 -19.33 -3.15 -6.30
CA ILE A 67 -20.27 -2.08 -6.66
C ILE A 67 -20.12 -1.72 -8.14
N ALA A 68 -18.89 -1.52 -8.62
CA ALA A 68 -18.63 -1.15 -10.01
C ALA A 68 -19.19 -2.17 -11.01
N VAL A 69 -19.15 -3.47 -10.67
CA VAL A 69 -19.76 -4.54 -11.48
C VAL A 69 -21.28 -4.53 -11.38
N ARG A 70 -21.82 -4.45 -10.16
CA ARG A 70 -23.28 -4.45 -9.92
C ARG A 70 -23.97 -3.28 -10.63
N GLU A 71 -23.40 -2.09 -10.53
CA GLU A 71 -23.89 -0.86 -11.14
C GLU A 71 -23.53 -0.73 -12.64
N LYS A 72 -22.85 -1.74 -13.20
CA LYS A 72 -22.46 -1.83 -14.63
C LYS A 72 -21.49 -0.75 -15.10
N TYR A 73 -20.73 -0.14 -14.19
CA TYR A 73 -19.63 0.76 -14.54
C TYR A 73 -18.43 -0.01 -15.10
N LEU A 74 -18.17 -1.22 -14.59
CA LEU A 74 -17.10 -2.10 -15.04
C LEU A 74 -17.61 -3.54 -15.21
N THR A 75 -16.92 -4.33 -16.02
CA THR A 75 -17.10 -5.79 -16.05
C THR A 75 -16.25 -6.45 -14.96
N SER A 76 -16.59 -7.69 -14.57
CA SER A 76 -15.77 -8.47 -13.64
C SER A 76 -14.33 -8.64 -14.16
N GLU A 77 -14.17 -8.85 -15.47
CA GLU A 77 -12.87 -8.97 -16.13
C GLU A 77 -12.03 -7.68 -16.00
N GLN A 78 -12.67 -6.51 -16.17
CA GLN A 78 -12.01 -5.21 -15.97
C GLN A 78 -11.59 -5.02 -14.52
N VAL A 79 -12.44 -5.37 -13.55
CA VAL A 79 -12.09 -5.29 -12.13
C VAL A 79 -10.90 -6.19 -11.79
N GLU A 80 -10.89 -7.43 -12.28
CA GLU A 80 -9.74 -8.32 -12.11
C GLU A 80 -8.47 -7.77 -12.74
N GLU A 81 -8.55 -7.14 -13.92
CA GLU A 81 -7.40 -6.47 -14.53
C GLU A 81 -6.87 -5.32 -13.66
N LEU A 82 -7.75 -4.47 -13.14
CA LEU A 82 -7.35 -3.37 -12.25
C LEU A 82 -6.68 -3.89 -10.97
N LEU A 83 -7.17 -4.99 -10.40
CA LEU A 83 -6.58 -5.61 -9.21
C LEU A 83 -5.20 -6.19 -9.50
N ARG A 84 -5.01 -6.84 -10.66
CA ARG A 84 -3.70 -7.32 -11.10
C ARG A 84 -2.72 -6.17 -11.29
N GLU A 85 -3.12 -5.12 -12.00
CA GLU A 85 -2.27 -3.95 -12.24
C GLU A 85 -1.92 -3.21 -10.93
N GLN A 86 -2.89 -3.08 -10.02
CA GLN A 86 -2.64 -2.51 -8.69
C GLN A 86 -1.60 -3.34 -7.92
N ALA A 87 -1.70 -4.67 -7.97
CA ALA A 87 -0.77 -5.55 -7.29
C ALA A 87 0.64 -5.48 -7.90
N ASP A 88 0.75 -5.46 -9.23
CA ASP A 88 2.02 -5.37 -9.95
C ASP A 88 2.73 -4.02 -9.76
N ALA A 89 1.95 -2.94 -9.63
CA ALA A 89 2.48 -1.61 -9.39
C ALA A 89 2.81 -1.35 -7.91
N TYR A 90 2.36 -2.20 -6.98
CA TYR A 90 2.51 -1.97 -5.56
C TYR A 90 3.98 -1.99 -5.14
N ILE A 91 4.44 -0.91 -4.51
CA ILE A 91 5.78 -0.77 -3.96
C ILE A 91 5.71 -0.79 -2.44
N PHE A 92 6.54 -1.64 -1.83
CA PHE A 92 6.73 -1.66 -0.38
C PHE A 92 7.63 -0.50 0.07
N PHE A 93 7.44 -0.06 1.32
CA PHE A 93 8.23 1.06 1.87
C PHE A 93 9.74 0.80 1.81
N GLY A 94 10.18 -0.44 2.12
CA GLY A 94 11.58 -0.83 2.02
C GLY A 94 12.12 -0.76 0.59
N GLU A 95 11.35 -1.24 -0.39
CA GLU A 95 11.72 -1.15 -1.81
C GLU A 95 11.82 0.30 -2.28
N ALA A 96 10.95 1.18 -1.79
CA ALA A 96 11.02 2.61 -2.08
C ALA A 96 12.32 3.25 -1.55
N LEU A 97 12.81 2.83 -0.39
CA LEU A 97 14.13 3.25 0.13
C LEU A 97 15.27 2.75 -0.76
N VAL A 98 15.18 1.52 -1.26
CA VAL A 98 16.18 0.96 -2.19
C VAL A 98 16.19 1.70 -3.52
N ARG A 99 15.02 2.00 -4.09
CA ARG A 99 14.90 2.76 -5.36
C ARG A 99 15.49 4.16 -5.29
N ASN A 100 15.46 4.80 -4.12
CA ASN A 100 16.08 6.10 -3.89
C ASN A 100 17.58 6.02 -3.56
N GLY A 101 18.17 4.82 -3.53
CA GLY A 101 19.57 4.61 -3.18
C GLY A 101 19.90 4.83 -1.71
N VAL A 102 18.88 4.93 -0.83
CA VAL A 102 19.07 5.11 0.61
C VAL A 102 19.56 3.81 1.25
N LEU A 103 19.05 2.68 0.78
CA LEU A 103 19.46 1.34 1.22
C LEU A 103 19.87 0.51 0.00
N SER A 104 20.83 -0.39 0.17
CA SER A 104 21.00 -1.51 -0.75
C SER A 104 19.92 -2.57 -0.51
N TYR A 105 19.72 -3.46 -1.49
CA TYR A 105 18.78 -4.57 -1.33
C TYR A 105 19.24 -5.53 -0.22
N GLU A 106 20.55 -5.77 -0.11
CA GLU A 106 21.15 -6.59 0.94
C GLU A 106 20.89 -5.99 2.32
N GLN A 107 21.11 -4.68 2.46
CA GLN A 107 20.82 -3.96 3.71
C GLN A 107 19.34 -4.06 4.08
N LEU A 108 18.44 -3.88 3.10
CA LEU A 108 17.01 -4.02 3.34
C LEU A 108 16.66 -5.41 3.90
N ILE A 109 17.16 -6.47 3.28
CA ILE A 109 16.88 -7.86 3.71
C ILE A 109 17.46 -8.14 5.10
N GLU A 110 18.67 -7.68 5.39
CA GLU A 110 19.30 -7.80 6.70
C GLU A 110 18.46 -7.10 7.78
N GLN A 111 18.09 -5.83 7.55
CA GLN A 111 17.31 -5.06 8.52
C GLN A 111 15.90 -5.62 8.71
N LEU A 112 15.27 -6.17 7.67
CA LEU A 112 13.97 -6.83 7.78
C LEU A 112 14.04 -8.09 8.65
N LYS A 113 15.09 -8.90 8.50
CA LYS A 113 15.30 -10.09 9.33
C LYS A 113 15.45 -9.71 10.80
N GLU A 114 16.32 -8.75 11.09
CA GLU A 114 16.56 -8.31 12.46
C GLU A 114 15.31 -7.69 13.08
N PHE A 115 14.61 -6.81 12.35
CA PHE A 115 13.36 -6.20 12.79
C PHE A 115 12.27 -7.23 13.10
N ASN A 116 12.16 -8.30 12.30
CA ASN A 116 11.20 -9.37 12.54
C ASN A 116 11.54 -10.21 13.78
N LEU A 117 12.83 -10.45 14.05
CA LEU A 117 13.27 -11.12 15.28
C LEU A 117 12.94 -10.30 16.52
N LEU A 118 13.22 -9.00 16.49
CA LEU A 118 12.88 -8.07 17.60
C LEU A 118 11.38 -8.05 17.90
N LYS A 119 10.54 -8.15 16.87
CA LYS A 119 9.09 -8.25 17.03
C LYS A 119 8.63 -9.54 17.70
N LEU A 120 9.32 -10.66 17.46
CA LEU A 120 9.01 -11.96 18.05
C LEU A 120 9.50 -12.08 19.50
N GLU A 121 10.61 -11.41 19.83
CA GLU A 121 11.18 -11.39 21.19
C GLU A 121 10.49 -10.38 22.12
N SER A 122 9.66 -9.49 21.57
CA SER A 122 8.81 -8.59 22.35
C SER A 122 7.60 -9.39 22.88
N PRO A 123 7.39 -9.52 24.21
CA PRO A 123 6.39 -10.42 24.80
C PRO A 123 4.90 -10.03 24.61
N GLU A 124 4.55 -9.35 23.52
CA GLU A 124 3.22 -8.74 23.33
C GLU A 124 2.54 -9.11 21.99
N SER A 125 3.03 -10.12 21.25
CA SER A 125 2.47 -10.50 19.93
C SER A 125 1.54 -11.72 19.96
N THR A 126 0.79 -11.94 21.03
CA THR A 126 -0.39 -12.81 21.01
C THR A 126 -1.62 -12.01 21.37
N ASP A 127 -2.14 -11.24 20.42
CA ASP A 127 -3.58 -11.13 20.27
C ASP A 127 -3.96 -10.78 18.83
N LYS A 128 -4.65 -11.76 18.23
CA LYS A 128 -5.70 -11.71 17.21
C LYS A 128 -5.66 -10.61 16.15
N ASP A 129 -5.56 -11.06 14.89
CA ASP A 129 -6.63 -10.78 13.93
C ASP A 129 -7.01 -12.09 13.23
N SER A 130 -8.25 -12.51 13.51
CA SER A 130 -9.03 -13.50 12.77
C SER A 130 -9.87 -12.78 11.73
#